data_AF-A0A3D6BRT6-F1
#
_entry.id   AF-A0A3D6BRT6-F1
#
_cell.length_a   1.000
_cell.length_b   1.000
_cell.length_c   1.000
_cell.angle_alpha   90.00
_cell.angle_beta   90.00
_cell.angle_gamma   90.00
#
_symmetry.space_group_name_H-M   'P 1'
#
loop_
_entity.id
_entity.type
_entity.pdbx_description
1 polymer ?
#
loop_
_entity_poly.entity_id
_entity_poly.type
_entity_poly.pdbx_seq_one_letter_code
_entity_poly.pdbx_strand_id
1 'polypeptide(L)'
;MKKADLKKVIKPLVKECIQEVLLEEGLLSNIVSEVATGLQGNVIVENNKNVENVFNENSQRKEEQLKKLSEQKRKMLDAIGRDAFNGVDLFEGTTPAPAQKETTAGSVDLGNPGDSGVDISSLIGGASKIWGAMK
;
A
#
# COMPACT_ATOMS: atom_id res chain seq x y z
N MET A 1 -16.36 -14.91 -58.58
CA MET A 1 -15.51 -13.73 -58.31
C MET A 1 -14.10 -14.18 -57.99
N LYS A 2 -13.06 -13.52 -58.53
CA LYS A 2 -11.67 -13.92 -58.31
C LYS A 2 -11.24 -13.50 -56.90
N LYS A 3 -10.48 -14.33 -56.19
CA LYS A 3 -9.99 -14.07 -54.81
C LYS A 3 -9.27 -12.70 -54.67
N ALA A 4 -8.70 -12.21 -55.77
CA ALA A 4 -8.06 -10.90 -55.85
C ALA A 4 -9.04 -9.73 -55.65
N ASP A 5 -10.25 -9.82 -56.20
CA ASP A 5 -11.25 -8.75 -56.12
C ASP A 5 -11.88 -8.71 -54.72
N LEU A 6 -12.09 -9.87 -54.10
CA LEU A 6 -12.56 -9.97 -52.72
C LEU A 6 -11.57 -9.36 -51.72
N LYS A 7 -10.27 -9.62 -51.90
CA LYS A 7 -9.22 -9.00 -51.06
C LYS A 7 -9.14 -7.49 -51.22
N LYS A 8 -9.46 -6.93 -52.40
CA LYS A 8 -9.49 -5.46 -52.59
C LYS A 8 -10.61 -4.79 -51.80
N VAL A 9 -11.73 -5.47 -51.61
CA VAL A 9 -12.88 -4.94 -50.85
C VAL A 9 -12.72 -5.15 -49.35
N ILE A 10 -12.21 -6.30 -48.91
CA ILE A 10 -12.10 -6.63 -47.47
C ILE A 10 -10.92 -5.91 -46.80
N LYS A 11 -9.79 -5.70 -47.50
CA LYS A 11 -8.61 -5.04 -46.93
C LYS A 11 -8.86 -3.65 -46.33
N PRO A 12 -9.57 -2.71 -46.99
CA PRO A 12 -9.84 -1.40 -46.40
C PRO A 12 -10.75 -1.50 -45.17
N LEU A 13 -11.78 -2.34 -45.20
CA LEU A 13 -12.65 -2.61 -44.05
C LEU A 13 -11.87 -3.14 -42.85
N VAL A 14 -11.00 -4.14 -43.06
CA VAL A 14 -10.16 -4.68 -41.98
C VAL A 14 -9.16 -3.65 -41.47
N LYS A 15 -8.64 -2.77 -42.35
CA LYS A 15 -7.73 -1.70 -41.96
C LYS A 15 -8.41 -0.66 -41.07
N GLU A 16 -9.64 -0.27 -41.41
CA GLU A 16 -10.44 0.67 -40.61
C GLU A 16 -10.82 0.06 -39.26
N CYS A 17 -11.33 -1.18 -39.23
CA CYS A 17 -11.65 -1.86 -37.97
C CYS A 17 -10.44 -2.02 -37.05
N ILE A 18 -9.26 -2.36 -37.61
CA ILE A 18 -8.03 -2.44 -36.81
C ILE A 18 -7.63 -1.05 -36.29
N GLN A 19 -7.79 0.00 -37.10
CA GLN A 19 -7.41 1.35 -36.68
C GLN A 19 -8.33 1.88 -35.58
N GLU A 20 -9.63 1.59 -35.65
CA GLU A 20 -10.63 1.92 -34.62
C GLU A 20 -10.34 1.18 -33.30
N VAL A 21 -10.17 -0.14 -33.35
CA VAL A 21 -9.88 -0.96 -32.16
C VAL A 21 -8.54 -0.58 -31.51
N LEU A 22 -7.51 -0.26 -32.31
CA LEU A 22 -6.19 0.04 -31.76
C LEU A 22 -6.07 1.48 -31.23
N LEU A 23 -6.72 2.46 -31.86
CA LEU A 23 -6.56 3.89 -31.53
C LEU A 23 -7.76 4.46 -30.75
N GLU A 24 -9.00 4.11 -31.10
CA GLU A 24 -10.21 4.66 -30.47
C GLU A 24 -10.59 3.88 -29.21
N GLU A 25 -10.59 2.55 -29.27
CA GLU A 25 -10.80 1.71 -28.08
C GLU A 25 -9.56 1.69 -27.15
N GLY A 26 -8.45 2.27 -27.59
CA GLY A 26 -7.28 2.53 -26.76
C GLY A 26 -6.53 1.27 -26.29
N LEU A 27 -6.79 0.11 -26.90
CA LEU A 27 -6.16 -1.17 -26.54
C LEU A 27 -4.63 -1.09 -26.56
N LEU A 28 -4.05 -0.48 -27.60
CA LEU A 28 -2.59 -0.27 -27.66
C LEU A 28 -2.11 0.70 -26.60
N SER A 29 -2.86 1.78 -26.34
CA SER A 29 -2.49 2.77 -25.32
C SER A 29 -2.48 2.12 -23.93
N ASN A 30 -3.46 1.26 -23.63
CA ASN A 30 -3.54 0.56 -22.35
C ASN A 30 -2.37 -0.41 -22.17
N ILE A 31 -2.05 -1.21 -23.19
CA ILE A 31 -0.91 -2.14 -23.14
C ILE A 31 0.41 -1.37 -23.02
N VAL A 32 0.60 -0.29 -23.78
CA VAL A 32 1.81 0.53 -23.70
C VAL A 32 1.93 1.22 -22.34
N SER A 33 0.83 1.72 -21.77
CA SER A 33 0.80 2.31 -20.42
C SER A 33 1.12 1.27 -19.34
N GLU A 34 0.60 0.06 -19.45
CA GLU A 34 0.87 -1.03 -18.51
C GLU A 34 2.32 -1.51 -18.61
N VAL A 35 2.84 -1.66 -19.84
CA VAL A 35 4.24 -2.02 -20.09
C VAL A 35 5.19 -0.89 -19.68
N ALA A 36 4.85 0.38 -19.92
CA ALA A 36 5.63 1.52 -19.48
C ALA A 36 5.66 1.60 -17.95
N THR A 37 4.53 1.37 -17.28
CA THR A 37 4.43 1.33 -15.82
C THR A 37 5.20 0.12 -15.25
N GLY A 38 5.18 -1.02 -15.94
CA GLY A 38 5.93 -2.23 -15.56
C GLY A 38 7.44 -2.12 -15.80
N LEU A 39 7.88 -1.38 -16.83
CA LEU A 39 9.29 -1.11 -17.13
C LEU A 39 9.85 0.06 -16.31
N GLN A 40 9.00 1.02 -15.93
CA GLN A 40 9.30 2.08 -14.97
C GLN A 40 9.27 1.49 -13.55
N GLY A 41 10.23 0.62 -13.24
CA GLY A 41 10.37 0.07 -11.90
C GLY A 41 10.41 1.19 -10.87
N ASN A 42 9.44 1.19 -9.94
CA ASN A 42 9.33 1.99 -8.70
C ASN A 42 10.18 3.27 -8.59
N VAL A 43 10.16 4.17 -9.59
CA VAL A 43 10.76 5.49 -9.42
C VAL A 43 9.72 6.37 -8.75
N ILE A 44 9.76 6.37 -7.41
CA ILE A 44 9.11 7.38 -6.58
C ILE A 44 9.81 8.71 -6.91
N VAL A 45 9.21 9.53 -7.78
CA VAL A 45 9.66 10.90 -8.02
C VAL A 45 8.99 11.81 -7.00
N GLU A 46 9.79 12.45 -6.15
CA GLU A 46 9.30 13.53 -5.29
C GLU A 46 8.84 14.70 -6.17
N ASN A 47 7.54 14.97 -6.18
CA ASN A 47 6.99 16.18 -6.78
C ASN A 47 7.27 17.36 -5.83
N ASN A 48 8.46 17.93 -5.90
CA ASN A 48 8.79 19.16 -5.19
C ASN A 48 8.09 20.35 -5.85
N LYS A 49 6.79 20.52 -5.55
CA LYS A 49 6.08 21.77 -5.82
C LYS A 49 6.48 22.75 -4.73
N ASN A 50 7.28 23.73 -5.13
CA ASN A 50 7.61 24.97 -4.41
C ASN A 50 6.45 25.43 -3.50
N VAL A 51 6.63 25.25 -2.19
CA VAL A 51 5.69 25.63 -1.14
C VAL A 51 6.17 26.93 -0.53
N GLU A 52 5.70 28.07 -1.01
CA GLU A 52 5.95 29.31 -0.25
C GLU A 52 4.79 30.29 -0.14
N ASN A 53 3.64 30.08 -0.81
CA ASN A 53 2.52 31.04 -0.69
C ASN A 53 1.08 30.47 -0.66
N VAL A 54 0.87 29.18 -0.34
CA VAL A 54 -0.49 28.59 -0.25
C VAL A 54 -0.79 27.91 1.09
N PHE A 55 -0.05 28.29 2.14
CA PHE A 55 0.02 27.54 3.40
C PHE A 55 -1.19 27.75 4.35
N ASN A 56 -2.01 28.80 4.15
CA ASN A 56 -3.03 29.15 5.15
C ASN A 56 -4.45 28.61 4.85
N GLU A 57 -4.95 28.70 3.60
CA GLU A 57 -6.30 28.18 3.26
C GLU A 57 -6.34 26.65 3.04
N ASN A 58 -5.24 26.03 2.60
CA ASN A 58 -5.20 24.58 2.36
C ASN A 58 -5.10 23.75 3.63
N SER A 59 -4.59 24.33 4.73
CA SER A 59 -4.42 23.62 6.00
C SER A 59 -5.76 23.24 6.63
N GLN A 60 -6.75 24.15 6.60
CA GLN A 60 -8.10 23.88 7.10
C GLN A 60 -8.82 22.80 6.28
N ARG A 61 -8.74 22.86 4.94
CA ARG A 61 -9.33 21.83 4.07
C ARG A 61 -8.67 20.46 4.26
N LYS A 62 -7.36 20.43 4.50
CA LYS A 62 -6.62 19.19 4.76
C LYS A 62 -7.00 18.57 6.09
N GLU A 63 -7.18 19.37 7.14
CA GLU A 63 -7.66 18.91 8.44
C GLU A 63 -9.07 18.33 8.36
N GLU A 64 -9.99 18.98 7.65
CA GLU A 64 -11.35 18.47 7.44
C GLU A 64 -11.36 17.15 6.66
N GLN A 65 -10.52 17.04 5.63
CA GLN A 65 -10.37 15.79 4.88
C GLN A 65 -9.81 14.67 5.74
N LEU A 66 -8.79 14.94 6.56
CA LEU A 66 -8.21 13.96 7.50
C LEU A 66 -9.23 13.52 8.56
N LYS A 67 -10.06 14.44 9.07
CA LYS A 67 -11.16 14.12 9.99
C LYS A 67 -12.20 13.21 9.33
N LYS A 68 -12.64 13.54 8.11
CA LYS A 68 -13.58 12.68 7.36
C LYS A 68 -13.01 11.28 7.11
N LEU A 69 -11.73 11.21 6.74
CA LEU A 69 -11.06 9.95 6.44
C LEU A 69 -10.88 9.09 7.71
N SER A 70 -10.54 9.71 8.85
CA SER A 70 -10.46 9.00 10.14
C SER A 70 -11.83 8.52 10.62
N GLU A 71 -12.89 9.30 10.41
CA GLU A 71 -14.26 8.88 10.69
C GLU A 71 -14.71 7.71 9.80
N GLN A 72 -14.39 7.75 8.51
CA GLN A 72 -14.67 6.65 7.57
C GLN A 72 -13.91 5.39 7.98
N LYS A 73 -12.62 5.51 8.31
CA LYS A 73 -11.81 4.39 8.82
C LYS A 73 -12.42 3.80 10.08
N ARG A 74 -12.86 4.65 11.03
CA ARG A 74 -13.52 4.20 12.27
C ARG A 74 -14.83 3.47 11.99
N LYS A 75 -15.69 3.98 11.11
CA LYS A 75 -16.96 3.32 10.73
C LYS A 75 -16.72 1.97 10.05
N MET A 76 -15.72 1.88 9.18
CA MET A 76 -15.34 0.62 8.54
C MET A 76 -14.84 -0.41 9.56
N LEU A 77 -13.99 0.00 10.50
CA LEU A 77 -13.52 -0.87 11.58
C LEU A 77 -14.67 -1.33 12.49
N ASP A 78 -15.61 -0.44 12.83
CA ASP A 78 -16.80 -0.80 13.63
C ASP A 78 -17.70 -1.81 12.90
N ALA A 79 -17.92 -1.63 11.60
CA ALA A 79 -18.69 -2.57 10.79
C ALA A 79 -18.01 -3.95 10.69
N ILE A 80 -16.69 -3.98 10.51
CA ILE A 80 -15.92 -5.23 10.51
C ILE A 80 -16.00 -5.90 11.88
N GLY A 81 -15.87 -5.16 12.99
CA GLY A 81 -15.90 -5.72 14.34
C GLY A 81 -17.28 -6.24 14.77
N ARG A 82 -18.37 -5.63 14.29
CA ARG A 82 -19.74 -6.00 14.69
C ARG A 82 -20.34 -7.16 13.90
N ASP A 83 -20.06 -7.23 12.59
CA ASP A 83 -20.57 -8.32 11.73
C ASP A 83 -19.60 -9.50 11.62
N ALA A 84 -18.33 -9.34 11.99
CA ALA A 84 -17.42 -10.48 12.05
C ALA A 84 -17.84 -11.44 13.17
N PHE A 85 -17.82 -12.74 12.88
CA PHE A 85 -18.06 -13.82 13.84
C PHE A 85 -19.45 -13.84 14.50
N ASN A 86 -20.52 -13.52 13.76
CA ASN A 86 -21.91 -13.66 14.23
C ASN A 86 -22.22 -12.82 15.48
N GLY A 87 -21.62 -11.62 15.57
CA GLY A 87 -21.80 -10.69 16.69
C GLY A 87 -20.94 -11.00 17.92
N VAL A 88 -19.92 -11.86 17.79
CA VAL A 88 -18.96 -12.15 18.85
C VAL A 88 -17.75 -11.22 18.73
N ASP A 89 -17.52 -10.39 19.75
CA ASP A 89 -16.34 -9.53 19.84
C ASP A 89 -15.08 -10.37 20.17
N LEU A 90 -14.28 -10.67 19.14
CA LEU A 90 -13.03 -11.42 19.30
C LEU A 90 -11.96 -10.67 20.09
N PHE A 91 -12.12 -9.37 20.30
CA PHE A 91 -11.16 -8.53 21.01
C PHE A 91 -11.65 -8.17 22.42
N GLU A 92 -12.74 -8.77 22.90
CA GLU A 92 -13.22 -8.60 24.27
C GLU A 92 -12.10 -9.02 25.26
N GLY A 93 -11.80 -8.14 26.21
CA GLY A 93 -10.71 -8.36 27.19
C GLY A 93 -9.29 -8.16 26.62
N THR A 94 -9.15 -7.74 25.36
CA THR A 94 -7.85 -7.36 24.80
C THR A 94 -7.61 -5.85 24.92
N THR A 95 -6.34 -5.46 25.01
CA THR A 95 -5.94 -4.05 24.94
C THR A 95 -5.44 -3.76 23.53
N PRO A 96 -5.94 -2.71 22.82
CA PRO A 96 -5.43 -2.35 21.51
C PRO A 96 -3.93 -2.16 21.53
N ALA A 97 -3.25 -2.64 20.48
CA ALA A 97 -1.81 -2.46 20.36
C ALA A 97 -1.45 -0.96 20.42
N PRO A 98 -0.37 -0.58 21.11
CA PRO A 98 0.06 0.80 21.19
C PRO A 98 0.39 1.32 19.78
N ALA A 99 0.12 2.60 19.54
CA ALA A 99 0.45 3.24 18.27
C ALA A 99 1.93 3.07 17.98
N GLN A 100 2.24 2.52 16.79
CA GLN A 100 3.61 2.29 16.36
C GLN A 100 4.33 3.63 16.27
N LYS A 101 5.24 3.88 17.22
CA LYS A 101 6.12 5.04 17.17
C LYS A 101 7.09 4.78 16.03
N GLU A 102 7.21 5.74 15.10
CA GLU A 102 8.26 5.67 14.10
C GLU A 102 9.61 5.70 14.82
N THR A 103 10.28 4.56 14.85
CA THR A 103 11.65 4.46 15.37
C THR A 103 12.56 5.12 14.35
N THR A 104 13.11 6.29 14.71
CA THR A 104 14.17 6.93 13.92
C THR A 104 15.32 5.94 13.75
N ALA A 105 15.84 5.78 12.54
CA ALA A 105 16.96 4.88 12.27
C ALA A 105 18.13 5.19 13.23
N GLY A 106 18.56 4.19 14.00
CA GLY A 106 19.60 4.33 15.04
C GLY A 106 19.07 4.55 16.47
N SER A 107 17.75 4.65 16.68
CA SER A 107 17.17 4.60 18.02
C SER A 107 17.12 3.16 18.54
N VAL A 108 17.58 2.96 19.78
CA VAL A 108 17.48 1.67 20.47
C VAL A 108 16.04 1.50 20.93
N ASP A 109 15.39 0.41 20.50
CA ASP A 109 14.10 0.00 21.02
C ASP A 109 14.28 -0.50 22.46
N LEU A 110 13.88 0.33 23.42
CA LEU A 110 13.94 0.02 24.85
C LEU A 110 12.70 -0.76 25.34
N GLY A 111 11.84 -1.19 24.42
CA GLY A 111 10.60 -1.89 24.75
C GLY A 111 9.56 -0.99 25.42
N ASN A 112 8.51 -1.61 25.95
CA ASN A 112 7.46 -0.91 26.67
C ASN A 112 7.95 -0.51 28.07
N PRO A 113 7.86 0.77 28.49
CA PRO A 113 8.23 1.19 29.84
C PRO A 113 7.46 0.52 30.98
N GLY A 114 6.27 -0.04 30.69
CA GLY A 114 5.48 -0.82 31.64
C GLY A 114 5.80 -2.32 31.67
N ASP A 115 6.72 -2.78 30.81
CA ASP A 115 7.20 -4.16 30.83
C ASP A 115 8.30 -4.30 31.89
N SER A 116 8.19 -5.33 32.73
CA SER A 116 9.23 -5.65 33.73
C SER A 116 10.51 -6.20 33.08
N GLY A 117 10.48 -6.47 31.78
CA GLY A 117 11.62 -6.92 31.00
C GLY A 117 11.94 -8.39 31.21
N VAL A 118 13.00 -8.85 30.56
CA VAL A 118 13.51 -10.22 30.67
C VAL A 118 14.75 -10.23 31.56
N ASP A 119 14.75 -11.06 32.60
CA ASP A 119 15.93 -11.24 33.45
C ASP A 119 17.02 -12.04 32.70
N ILE A 120 18.06 -11.34 32.27
CA ILE A 120 19.21 -11.91 31.56
C ILE A 120 20.37 -12.30 32.50
N SER A 121 20.18 -12.26 33.82
CA SER A 121 21.23 -12.57 34.80
C SER A 121 21.82 -13.98 34.61
N SER A 122 20.99 -14.93 34.18
CA SER A 122 21.42 -16.30 33.88
C SER A 122 22.31 -16.42 32.62
N LEU A 123 22.23 -15.45 31.70
CA LEU A 123 23.00 -15.44 30.45
C LEU A 123 24.41 -14.88 30.65
N ILE A 124 24.56 -13.82 31.45
CA ILE A 124 25.82 -13.05 31.56
C ILE A 124 26.95 -13.82 32.30
N GLY A 125 26.62 -14.87 33.08
CA GLY A 125 27.62 -15.72 33.73
C GLY A 125 27.57 -17.21 33.33
N GLY A 126 26.46 -17.65 32.72
CA GLY A 126 26.20 -19.05 32.39
C GLY A 126 26.41 -19.41 30.93
N ALA A 127 26.40 -18.42 30.01
CA ALA A 127 26.45 -18.68 28.57
C ALA A 127 27.63 -19.56 28.16
N SER A 128 28.85 -19.29 28.64
CA SER A 128 30.03 -20.09 28.30
C SER A 128 29.93 -21.56 28.75
N LYS A 129 29.22 -21.85 29.85
CA LYS A 129 28.96 -23.23 30.30
C LYS A 129 27.90 -23.93 29.46
N ILE A 130 26.89 -23.19 29.01
CA ILE A 130 25.85 -23.70 28.10
C ILE A 130 26.46 -24.03 26.74
N TRP A 131 27.29 -23.13 26.18
CA TRP A 131 28.04 -23.39 24.95
C TRP A 131 29.02 -24.58 25.09
N GLY A 132 29.63 -24.75 26.27
CA GLY A 132 30.49 -25.89 26.56
C GLY A 132 29.73 -27.22 26.69
N ALA A 133 28.48 -27.21 27.17
CA ALA A 133 27.64 -28.39 27.28
C ALA A 133 26.94 -28.78 25.96
N MET A 134 26.94 -27.88 24.98
CA MET A 134 26.32 -28.09 23.67
C MET A 134 27.29 -28.68 22.62
N LYS A 135 28.54 -28.93 23.02
CA LYS A 135 29.59 -29.55 22.21
C LYS A 135 29.73 -31.02 22.56
#